data_AF-A0A6A5UMB6-F1
#
_entry.id   AF-A0A6A5UMB6-F1
#
_cell.length_a   1.000
_cell.length_b   1.000
_cell.length_c   1.000
_cell.angle_alpha   90.00
_cell.angle_beta   90.00
_cell.angle_gamma   90.00
#
_symmetry.space_group_name_H-M   'P 1'
#
loop_
_entity.id
_entity.type
_entity.pdbx_description
1 polymer ?
#
loop_
_entity_poly.entity_id
_entity_poly.type
_entity_poly.pdbx_seq_one_letter_code
_entity_poly.pdbx_strand_id
1 'polypeptide(L)'
;MKEFKKYNDCRRVRKRKSQEKHTKLGHPWRVDESTLRALMDDATNPVRDKPLGVQIRTNDIPLTKGALEHNLRTRIHAGVYKQAYTKKEISLDNKYLRPIFGFWDAIYWTDEAHFNPEEDFQKPNILRYEGERLKTNNIGVRKPVKSSPLTLHIYATVNWYYKGPLGFYNDDVDMLTLPKPLQRPRKYKYETQQKYKERLTEWELKCPPAIEGDVGGHYMTQEYYTEHILPSYIDAREWLLQEDNDPSHGTKSFNNVSRKLKDVNWIRTLLHPGQSPDLNPQEGVWLILKQRVKRRLNSPLPPETIWDGTKQHLKEILVQEWAMITLTEIRRLISKMPSRCKQLATNGGEAIRSEHW
;
A
#
# COMPACT_ATOMS: atom_id res chain seq x y z
N MET A 1 26.27 -8.28 -46.19
CA MET A 1 26.37 -8.25 -47.67
C MET A 1 26.38 -9.62 -48.36
N LYS A 2 26.89 -10.71 -47.75
CA LYS A 2 26.96 -12.04 -48.39
C LYS A 2 25.59 -12.73 -48.65
N GLU A 3 24.57 -12.50 -47.82
CA GLU A 3 23.23 -13.08 -48.03
C GLU A 3 22.37 -12.35 -49.08
N PHE A 4 22.54 -11.03 -49.23
CA PHE A 4 21.72 -10.22 -50.13
C PHE A 4 21.98 -10.57 -51.60
N LYS A 5 23.24 -10.88 -51.95
CA LYS A 5 23.64 -11.36 -53.27
C LYS A 5 23.12 -12.77 -53.62
N LYS A 6 22.80 -13.60 -52.61
CA LYS A 6 22.39 -15.00 -52.84
C LYS A 6 20.89 -15.15 -53.10
N TYR A 7 20.06 -14.21 -52.66
CA TYR A 7 18.60 -14.34 -52.73
C TYR A 7 17.83 -13.16 -53.34
N ASN A 8 18.47 -12.02 -53.62
CA ASN A 8 17.83 -10.85 -54.25
C ASN A 8 16.42 -10.52 -53.67
N ASP A 9 15.51 -9.95 -54.47
CA ASP A 9 14.12 -9.60 -54.06
C ASP A 9 13.18 -10.83 -53.90
N CYS A 10 13.69 -12.06 -53.94
CA CYS A 10 12.88 -13.29 -53.92
C CYS A 10 12.08 -13.46 -52.61
N ARG A 11 12.47 -12.80 -51.51
CA ARG A 11 11.66 -12.76 -50.28
C ARG A 11 10.38 -11.92 -50.42
N ARG A 12 10.35 -10.89 -51.28
CA ARG A 12 9.13 -10.10 -51.55
C ARG A 12 8.14 -10.80 -52.48
N VAL A 13 8.62 -11.71 -53.34
CA VAL A 13 7.78 -12.48 -54.27
C VAL A 13 6.73 -13.33 -53.54
N ARG A 14 7.09 -13.94 -52.40
CA ARG A 14 6.14 -14.71 -51.59
C ARG A 14 4.99 -13.85 -51.08
N LYS A 15 5.29 -12.67 -50.52
CA LYS A 15 4.26 -11.75 -49.99
C LYS A 15 3.30 -11.28 -51.08
N ARG A 16 3.82 -10.89 -52.25
CA ARG A 16 3.01 -10.52 -53.42
C ARG A 16 2.08 -11.66 -53.89
N LYS A 17 2.63 -12.85 -54.11
CA LYS A 17 1.84 -14.03 -54.52
C LYS A 17 0.78 -14.45 -53.51
N SER A 18 1.05 -14.25 -52.22
CA SER A 18 0.09 -14.50 -51.14
C SER A 18 -1.06 -13.49 -51.16
N GLN A 19 -0.74 -12.21 -51.37
CA GLN A 19 -1.74 -11.13 -51.50
C GLN A 19 -2.62 -11.34 -52.74
N GLU A 20 -2.02 -11.69 -53.89
CA GLU A 20 -2.73 -12.01 -55.14
C GLU A 20 -3.68 -13.20 -55.00
N LYS A 21 -3.31 -14.20 -54.18
CA LYS A 21 -4.15 -15.38 -53.89
C LYS A 21 -5.09 -15.18 -52.70
N HIS A 22 -5.10 -14.00 -52.07
CA HIS A 22 -5.79 -13.74 -50.80
C HIS A 22 -5.49 -14.77 -49.69
N THR A 23 -4.34 -15.43 -49.74
CA THR A 23 -3.90 -16.40 -48.72
C THR A 23 -2.99 -15.70 -47.73
N LYS A 24 -3.03 -16.10 -46.45
CA LYS A 24 -2.16 -15.54 -45.42
C LYS A 24 -0.87 -16.37 -45.32
N LEU A 25 0.27 -15.71 -45.46
CA LEU A 25 1.59 -16.32 -45.25
C LEU A 25 1.83 -16.63 -43.77
N GLY A 26 2.29 -17.84 -43.49
CA GLY A 26 2.68 -18.30 -42.16
C GLY A 26 2.07 -19.65 -41.83
N HIS A 27 2.52 -20.27 -40.74
CA HIS A 27 1.82 -21.43 -40.20
C HIS A 27 0.47 -21.00 -39.63
N PRO A 28 -0.57 -21.84 -39.76
CA PRO A 28 -1.84 -21.59 -39.09
C PRO A 28 -1.63 -21.54 -37.59
N TRP A 29 -2.45 -20.75 -36.91
CA TRP A 29 -2.38 -20.66 -35.45
C TRP A 29 -2.78 -22.00 -34.83
N ARG A 30 -1.99 -22.46 -33.85
CA ARG A 30 -2.26 -23.71 -33.12
C ARG A 30 -3.49 -23.67 -32.23
N VAL A 31 -3.89 -22.47 -31.81
CA VAL A 31 -5.02 -22.24 -30.90
C VAL A 31 -5.97 -21.25 -31.56
N ASP A 32 -7.26 -21.53 -31.45
CA ASP A 32 -8.31 -20.68 -32.01
C ASP A 32 -8.46 -19.37 -31.23
N GLU A 33 -9.02 -18.34 -31.86
CA GLU A 33 -9.25 -17.06 -31.18
C GLU A 33 -10.30 -17.16 -30.07
N SER A 34 -11.31 -18.03 -30.25
CA SER A 34 -12.34 -18.27 -29.23
C SER A 34 -11.74 -18.72 -27.90
N THR A 35 -10.74 -19.60 -27.93
CA THR A 35 -10.01 -20.06 -26.75
C THR A 35 -9.28 -18.91 -26.05
N LEU A 36 -8.73 -17.95 -26.82
CA LEU A 36 -8.07 -16.77 -26.24
C LEU A 36 -9.07 -15.83 -25.58
N ARG A 37 -10.25 -15.66 -26.17
CA ARG A 37 -11.34 -14.84 -25.59
C ARG A 37 -11.92 -15.49 -24.34
N ALA A 38 -12.01 -16.82 -24.30
CA ALA A 38 -12.41 -17.57 -23.10
C ALA A 38 -11.43 -17.36 -21.93
N LEU A 39 -10.15 -17.07 -22.17
CA LEU A 39 -9.22 -16.75 -21.07
C LEU A 39 -9.50 -15.40 -20.40
N MET A 40 -10.30 -14.54 -21.04
CA MET A 40 -10.60 -13.19 -20.56
C MET A 40 -11.78 -13.14 -19.60
N ASP A 41 -12.59 -14.19 -19.55
CA ASP A 41 -13.77 -14.30 -18.71
C ASP A 41 -13.46 -15.13 -17.46
N ASP A 42 -13.88 -14.62 -16.30
CA ASP A 42 -13.62 -15.26 -15.00
C ASP A 42 -14.41 -16.57 -14.85
N ALA A 43 -15.53 -16.72 -15.56
CA ALA A 43 -16.32 -17.95 -15.55
C ALA A 43 -15.59 -19.13 -16.21
N THR A 44 -14.87 -18.86 -17.30
CA THR A 44 -14.12 -19.86 -18.06
C THR A 44 -12.66 -19.97 -17.64
N ASN A 45 -12.08 -18.92 -17.04
CA ASN A 45 -10.73 -18.91 -16.52
C ASN A 45 -10.70 -18.40 -15.06
N PRO A 46 -10.94 -19.29 -14.08
CA PRO A 46 -10.97 -18.90 -12.67
C PRO A 46 -9.59 -18.47 -12.13
N VAL A 47 -8.51 -18.70 -12.89
CA VAL A 47 -7.12 -18.35 -12.53
C VAL A 47 -6.58 -17.17 -13.34
N ARG A 48 -7.45 -16.29 -13.85
CA ARG A 48 -7.09 -15.12 -14.67
C ARG A 48 -6.14 -14.13 -13.98
N ASP A 49 -6.10 -14.13 -12.65
CA ASP A 49 -5.21 -13.34 -11.80
C ASP A 49 -3.81 -13.97 -11.59
N LYS A 50 -3.61 -15.22 -12.03
CA LYS A 50 -2.35 -15.95 -11.87
C LYS A 50 -1.40 -15.72 -13.05
N PRO A 51 -0.08 -16.01 -12.89
CA PRO A 51 0.87 -15.96 -14.00
C PRO A 51 0.42 -16.85 -15.17
N LEU A 52 0.70 -16.42 -16.41
CA LEU A 52 0.30 -17.14 -17.63
C LEU A 52 0.71 -18.61 -17.65
N GLY A 53 1.84 -18.97 -17.02
CA GLY A 53 2.27 -20.37 -16.91
C GLY A 53 1.30 -21.25 -16.11
N VAL A 54 0.66 -20.69 -15.08
CA VAL A 54 -0.39 -21.37 -14.30
C VAL A 54 -1.66 -21.46 -15.15
N GLN A 55 -2.06 -20.37 -15.81
CA GLN A 55 -3.24 -20.35 -16.68
C GLN A 55 -3.14 -21.38 -17.82
N ILE A 56 -1.95 -21.57 -18.38
CA ILE A 56 -1.68 -22.59 -19.42
C ILE A 56 -1.94 -23.99 -18.89
N ARG A 57 -1.47 -24.30 -17.67
CA ARG A 57 -1.62 -25.62 -17.05
C ARG A 57 -3.06 -25.89 -16.61
N THR A 58 -3.76 -24.87 -16.10
CA THR A 58 -5.13 -25.03 -15.61
C THR A 58 -6.15 -25.13 -16.74
N ASN A 59 -5.92 -24.43 -17.86
CA ASN A 59 -6.84 -24.42 -19.01
C ASN A 59 -6.33 -25.29 -20.19
N ASP A 60 -5.36 -26.18 -19.94
CA ASP A 60 -4.76 -27.12 -20.91
C ASP A 60 -4.40 -26.51 -22.28
N ILE A 61 -3.76 -25.34 -22.27
CA ILE A 61 -3.41 -24.62 -23.51
C ILE A 61 -2.13 -25.23 -24.12
N PRO A 62 -2.14 -25.68 -25.39
CA PRO A 62 -0.97 -26.29 -26.03
C PRO A 62 0.04 -25.25 -26.55
N LEU A 63 0.37 -24.24 -25.73
CA LEU A 63 1.28 -23.15 -26.04
C LEU A 63 2.30 -22.93 -24.93
N THR A 64 3.50 -22.47 -25.32
CA THR A 64 4.48 -21.94 -24.36
C THR A 64 4.05 -20.56 -23.89
N LYS A 65 4.57 -20.12 -22.72
CA LYS A 65 4.27 -18.78 -22.16
C LYS A 65 4.48 -17.66 -23.18
N GLY A 66 5.63 -17.63 -23.86
CA GLY A 66 5.94 -16.60 -24.86
C GLY A 66 5.05 -16.66 -26.11
N ALA A 67 4.65 -17.86 -26.54
CA ALA A 67 3.72 -18.00 -27.66
C ALA A 67 2.30 -17.53 -27.30
N LEU A 68 1.83 -17.81 -26.07
CA LEU A 68 0.56 -17.29 -25.57
C LEU A 68 0.58 -15.77 -25.46
N GLU A 69 1.64 -15.19 -24.90
CA GLU A 69 1.80 -13.74 -24.79
C GLU A 69 1.80 -13.04 -26.16
N HIS A 70 2.49 -13.62 -27.14
CA HIS A 70 2.47 -13.13 -28.52
C HIS A 70 1.07 -13.20 -29.14
N ASN A 71 0.34 -14.30 -28.93
CA ASN A 71 -1.02 -14.47 -29.42
C ASN A 71 -1.99 -13.46 -28.81
N LEU A 72 -1.94 -13.29 -27.48
CA LEU A 72 -2.78 -12.33 -26.76
C LEU A 72 -2.56 -10.90 -27.26
N ARG A 73 -1.29 -10.48 -27.39
CA ARG A 73 -0.96 -9.12 -27.82
C ARG A 73 -1.30 -8.85 -29.28
N THR A 74 -1.02 -9.81 -30.16
CA THR A 74 -1.09 -9.60 -31.62
C THR A 74 -2.49 -9.84 -32.18
N ARG A 75 -3.28 -10.73 -31.57
CA ARG A 75 -4.59 -11.14 -32.10
C ARG A 75 -5.75 -10.46 -31.40
N ILE A 76 -5.69 -10.30 -30.07
CA ILE A 76 -6.82 -9.79 -29.28
C ILE A 76 -6.47 -8.53 -28.47
N HIS A 77 -5.28 -7.95 -28.67
CA HIS A 77 -4.81 -6.76 -27.94
C HIS A 77 -4.96 -6.91 -26.42
N ALA A 78 -4.64 -8.09 -25.89
CA ALA A 78 -4.70 -8.40 -24.46
C ALA A 78 -3.32 -8.72 -23.90
N GLY A 79 -3.19 -8.53 -22.59
CA GLY A 79 -1.94 -8.76 -21.88
C GLY A 79 -2.13 -8.80 -20.38
N VAL A 80 -1.05 -9.11 -19.67
CA VAL A 80 -1.03 -9.14 -18.20
C VAL A 80 -0.68 -7.75 -17.70
N TYR A 81 -1.62 -7.10 -17.03
CA TYR A 81 -1.47 -5.72 -16.54
C TYR A 81 -1.76 -5.63 -15.04
N LYS A 82 -1.24 -4.60 -14.36
CA LYS A 82 -1.55 -4.34 -12.94
C LYS A 82 -3.05 -4.15 -12.73
N GLN A 83 -3.62 -4.88 -11.77
CA GLN A 83 -5.05 -4.82 -11.43
C GLN A 83 -5.43 -3.45 -10.84
N ALA A 84 -6.65 -2.98 -11.14
CA ALA A 84 -7.25 -1.82 -10.50
C ALA A 84 -8.04 -2.26 -9.26
N TYR A 85 -8.10 -1.42 -8.23
CA TYR A 85 -8.94 -1.64 -7.06
C TYR A 85 -9.97 -0.53 -6.96
N THR A 86 -11.13 -0.81 -6.39
CA THR A 86 -12.15 0.20 -6.06
C THR A 86 -11.49 1.29 -5.21
N LYS A 87 -11.45 2.53 -5.73
CA LYS A 87 -11.00 3.69 -4.97
C LYS A 87 -12.01 3.94 -3.85
N LYS A 88 -11.56 4.24 -2.63
CA LYS A 88 -12.41 4.96 -1.68
C LYS A 88 -12.61 6.35 -2.27
N GLU A 89 -13.85 6.79 -2.44
CA GLU A 89 -14.14 8.14 -2.91
C GLU A 89 -13.57 9.14 -1.91
N ILE A 90 -12.82 10.12 -2.44
CA ILE A 90 -12.29 11.23 -1.66
C ILE A 90 -13.46 12.17 -1.38
N SER A 91 -13.70 12.53 -0.12
CA SER A 91 -14.83 13.41 0.23
C SER A 91 -14.70 14.78 -0.44
N LEU A 92 -15.85 15.37 -0.78
CA LEU A 92 -15.96 16.68 -1.44
C LEU A 92 -15.24 17.81 -0.69
N ASP A 93 -15.11 17.69 0.63
CA ASP A 93 -14.50 18.70 1.51
C ASP A 93 -12.97 18.85 1.32
N ASN A 94 -12.30 17.89 0.69
CA ASN A 94 -10.85 17.87 0.53
C ASN A 94 -10.33 18.60 -0.75
N LYS A 95 -11.18 19.38 -1.43
CA LYS A 95 -10.94 19.89 -2.79
C LYS A 95 -10.18 21.22 -2.94
N TYR A 96 -9.59 21.80 -1.89
CA TYR A 96 -9.06 23.18 -1.98
C TYR A 96 -7.53 23.34 -1.77
N LEU A 97 -6.98 24.24 -2.59
CA LEU A 97 -5.57 24.63 -2.84
C LEU A 97 -4.82 25.27 -1.66
N ARG A 98 -3.47 25.09 -1.59
CA ARG A 98 -2.49 25.94 -0.86
C ARG A 98 -1.08 25.93 -1.52
N PRO A 99 -0.19 26.92 -1.21
CA PRO A 99 0.73 27.54 -2.17
C PRO A 99 2.12 26.88 -2.38
N ILE A 100 2.89 27.51 -3.27
CA ILE A 100 4.01 27.01 -4.07
C ILE A 100 5.37 27.50 -3.52
N PHE A 101 6.34 26.57 -3.51
CA PHE A 101 7.82 26.73 -3.38
C PHE A 101 8.37 27.39 -2.10
N GLY A 102 9.41 26.77 -1.52
CA GLY A 102 10.07 27.21 -0.27
C GLY A 102 9.31 26.88 1.02
N PHE A 103 8.21 26.13 0.91
CA PHE A 103 7.40 25.65 2.03
C PHE A 103 7.80 24.23 2.48
N TRP A 104 8.15 23.37 1.53
CA TRP A 104 8.27 21.92 1.74
C TRP A 104 9.51 21.49 2.52
N ASP A 105 10.52 22.35 2.61
CA ASP A 105 11.74 22.18 3.38
C ASP A 105 11.61 22.61 4.85
N ALA A 106 10.52 23.32 5.18
CA ALA A 106 10.17 23.69 6.55
C ALA A 106 9.19 22.70 7.22
N ILE A 107 8.81 21.63 6.52
CA ILE A 107 7.83 20.66 7.01
C ILE A 107 8.53 19.47 7.64
N TYR A 108 8.07 19.12 8.83
CA TYR A 108 8.42 17.90 9.52
C TYR A 108 7.39 16.83 9.17
N TRP A 109 7.77 15.92 8.28
CA TRP A 109 6.90 14.85 7.78
C TRP A 109 6.96 13.66 8.72
N THR A 110 5.80 13.22 9.16
CA THR A 110 5.65 12.07 10.05
C THR A 110 4.58 11.14 9.51
N ASP A 111 4.74 9.84 9.77
CA ASP A 111 3.79 8.81 9.35
C ASP A 111 4.12 7.49 10.05
N GLU A 112 3.11 6.64 10.16
CA GLU A 112 3.20 5.27 10.66
C GLU A 112 2.95 4.28 9.52
N ALA A 113 3.77 3.22 9.47
CA ALA A 113 3.60 2.15 8.50
C ALA A 113 3.66 0.78 9.16
N HIS A 114 3.03 -0.21 8.53
CA HIS A 114 3.26 -1.61 8.85
C HIS A 114 4.13 -2.26 7.77
N PHE A 115 4.97 -3.20 8.19
CA PHE A 115 5.74 -4.07 7.33
C PHE A 115 5.39 -5.52 7.64
N ASN A 116 4.87 -6.24 6.65
CA ASN A 116 4.66 -7.68 6.73
C ASN A 116 5.57 -8.36 5.68
N PRO A 117 6.48 -9.26 6.09
CA PRO A 117 7.36 -9.97 5.15
C PRO A 117 6.58 -10.88 4.18
N GLU A 118 5.42 -11.40 4.60
CA GLU A 118 4.59 -12.32 3.81
C GLU A 118 3.62 -11.60 2.86
N GLU A 119 3.37 -10.31 3.08
CA GLU A 119 2.44 -9.55 2.24
C GLU A 119 3.08 -9.26 0.89
N ASP A 120 2.39 -9.46 -0.23
CA ASP A 120 2.83 -9.00 -1.54
C ASP A 120 2.45 -7.53 -1.81
N PHE A 121 3.46 -6.66 -1.90
CA PHE A 121 3.30 -5.22 -2.16
C PHE A 121 3.02 -4.93 -3.64
N GLN A 122 3.36 -5.87 -4.53
CA GLN A 122 2.99 -5.75 -5.92
C GLN A 122 1.51 -6.05 -6.05
N LYS A 123 0.76 -5.09 -6.58
CA LYS A 123 -0.61 -5.34 -6.99
C LYS A 123 -0.61 -6.56 -7.92
N PRO A 124 -1.48 -7.55 -7.68
CA PRO A 124 -1.62 -8.68 -8.57
C PRO A 124 -1.84 -8.16 -9.98
N ASN A 125 -1.23 -8.86 -10.92
CA ASN A 125 -1.52 -8.62 -12.31
C ASN A 125 -2.77 -9.40 -12.70
N ILE A 126 -3.50 -8.89 -13.67
CA ILE A 126 -4.67 -9.55 -14.23
C ILE A 126 -4.54 -9.54 -15.75
N LEU A 127 -4.91 -10.67 -16.37
CA LEU A 127 -5.05 -10.74 -17.82
C LEU A 127 -6.28 -9.91 -18.23
N ARG A 128 -6.08 -8.87 -19.04
CA ARG A 128 -7.16 -8.00 -19.54
C ARG A 128 -6.83 -7.44 -20.93
N TYR A 129 -7.85 -6.92 -21.60
CA TYR A 129 -7.68 -6.12 -22.82
C TYR A 129 -6.92 -4.82 -22.52
N GLU A 130 -6.17 -4.35 -23.52
CA GLU A 130 -5.54 -3.04 -23.49
C GLU A 130 -6.60 -1.94 -23.39
N GLY A 131 -6.36 -0.91 -22.56
CA GLY A 131 -7.32 0.19 -22.32
C GLY A 131 -8.46 -0.12 -21.34
N GLU A 132 -8.83 -1.37 -21.10
CA GLU A 132 -10.02 -1.73 -20.29
C GLU A 132 -9.79 -1.76 -18.77
N ARG A 133 -8.93 -0.88 -18.26
CA ARG A 133 -8.49 -0.91 -16.86
C ARG A 133 -9.63 -0.75 -15.85
N LEU A 134 -10.62 0.07 -16.16
CA LEU A 134 -11.67 0.50 -15.23
C LEU A 134 -12.98 -0.28 -15.40
N LYS A 135 -13.03 -1.32 -16.26
CA LYS A 135 -14.21 -2.18 -16.34
C LYS A 135 -14.41 -2.94 -15.03
N THR A 136 -15.66 -3.11 -14.63
CA THR A 136 -16.07 -3.80 -13.38
C THR A 136 -15.38 -5.14 -13.18
N ASN A 137 -15.31 -5.97 -14.22
CA ASN A 137 -14.69 -7.30 -14.14
C ASN A 137 -13.16 -7.24 -14.00
N ASN A 138 -12.51 -6.11 -14.27
CA ASN A 138 -11.06 -5.93 -14.15
C ASN A 138 -10.67 -5.25 -12.83
N ILE A 139 -11.66 -4.84 -12.03
CA ILE A 139 -11.47 -4.25 -10.71
C ILE A 139 -11.46 -5.37 -9.68
N GLY A 140 -10.33 -5.56 -9.01
CA GLY A 140 -10.23 -6.48 -7.89
C GLY A 140 -10.85 -5.89 -6.63
N VAL A 141 -11.45 -6.75 -5.81
CA VAL A 141 -11.74 -6.43 -4.41
C VAL A 141 -10.43 -6.62 -3.64
N ARG A 142 -10.03 -5.62 -2.84
CA ARG A 142 -8.87 -5.80 -1.94
C ARG A 142 -9.22 -6.92 -0.95
N LYS A 143 -8.44 -8.01 -0.98
CA LYS A 143 -8.55 -9.04 0.07
C LYS A 143 -8.19 -8.38 1.41
N PRO A 144 -8.93 -8.67 2.49
CA PRO A 144 -8.55 -8.16 3.81
C PRO A 144 -7.15 -8.68 4.14
N VAL A 145 -6.25 -7.76 4.50
CA VAL A 145 -4.89 -8.11 4.96
C VAL A 145 -5.06 -8.95 6.22
N LYS A 146 -4.65 -10.21 6.18
CA LYS A 146 -4.62 -11.04 7.39
C LYS A 146 -3.50 -10.52 8.27
N SER A 147 -3.82 -10.22 9.53
CA SER A 147 -2.81 -9.90 10.54
C SER A 147 -1.85 -11.08 10.66
N SER A 148 -0.61 -10.92 10.17
CA SER A 148 0.44 -11.90 10.38
C SER A 148 1.12 -11.61 11.72
N PRO A 149 1.46 -12.63 12.52
CA PRO A 149 2.20 -12.42 13.77
C PRO A 149 3.54 -11.73 13.50
N LEU A 150 4.09 -11.82 12.29
CA LEU A 150 5.34 -11.17 11.87
C LEU A 150 5.19 -9.71 11.43
N THR A 151 3.98 -9.14 11.50
CA THR A 151 3.75 -7.74 11.13
C THR A 151 4.42 -6.82 12.13
N LEU A 152 5.35 -6.00 11.66
CA LEU A 152 6.00 -4.95 12.45
C LEU A 152 5.33 -3.61 12.16
N HIS A 153 5.12 -2.83 13.21
CA HIS A 153 4.67 -1.45 13.08
C HIS A 153 5.85 -0.51 13.31
N ILE A 154 6.03 0.42 12.38
CA ILE A 154 7.17 1.33 12.32
C ILE A 154 6.68 2.76 12.23
N TYR A 155 7.42 3.67 12.85
CA TYR A 155 7.24 5.12 12.69
C TYR A 155 8.60 5.76 12.42
N ALA A 156 8.60 6.83 11.65
CA ALA A 156 9.80 7.63 11.46
C ALA A 156 9.43 9.06 11.10
N THR A 157 10.40 9.95 11.27
CA THR A 157 10.29 11.35 10.89
C THR A 157 11.30 11.68 9.79
N VAL A 158 10.89 12.52 8.83
CA VAL A 158 11.79 13.04 7.81
C VAL A 158 11.53 14.52 7.54
N ASN A 159 12.61 15.21 7.21
CA ASN A 159 12.60 16.58 6.72
C ASN A 159 13.65 16.69 5.59
N TRP A 160 13.66 17.80 4.86
CA TRP A 160 14.67 18.13 3.86
C TRP A 160 16.12 18.09 4.41
N TYR A 161 16.29 18.50 5.67
CA TYR A 161 17.59 18.60 6.34
C TYR A 161 17.92 17.41 7.23
N TYR A 162 16.92 16.62 7.62
CA TYR A 162 17.04 15.64 8.69
C TYR A 162 16.29 14.36 8.37
N LYS A 163 16.86 13.22 8.79
CA LYS A 163 16.20 11.91 8.77
C LYS A 163 16.26 11.35 10.18
N GLY A 164 15.09 11.11 10.77
CA GLY A 164 14.96 10.54 12.11
C GLY A 164 15.36 9.08 12.19
N PRO A 165 15.56 8.55 13.41
CA PRO A 165 15.68 7.13 13.63
C PRO A 165 14.37 6.41 13.26
N LEU A 166 14.48 5.13 12.91
CA LEU A 166 13.32 4.26 12.72
C LEU A 166 12.87 3.74 14.08
N GLY A 167 11.66 4.08 14.49
CA GLY A 167 11.04 3.57 15.71
C GLY A 167 10.12 2.39 15.44
N PHE A 168 9.93 1.55 16.45
CA PHE A 168 9.02 0.40 16.45
C PHE A 168 8.01 0.55 17.59
N TYR A 169 6.78 0.10 17.38
CA TYR A 169 5.75 0.07 18.42
C TYR A 169 4.95 -1.23 18.36
N ASN A 170 4.29 -1.58 19.48
CA ASN A 170 3.61 -2.87 19.71
C ASN A 170 4.55 -4.10 19.71
N ASP A 171 5.75 -3.95 20.26
CA ASP A 171 6.82 -4.96 20.20
C ASP A 171 6.64 -6.16 21.15
N ASP A 172 5.96 -5.98 22.29
CA ASP A 172 5.96 -6.95 23.40
C ASP A 172 4.58 -7.55 23.73
N VAL A 173 3.51 -7.08 23.10
CA VAL A 173 2.17 -7.61 23.35
C VAL A 173 1.92 -8.74 22.36
N ASP A 174 2.52 -9.90 22.64
CA ASP A 174 2.02 -11.15 22.10
C ASP A 174 0.51 -11.20 22.36
N MET A 175 -0.24 -11.45 21.29
CA MET A 175 -1.69 -11.31 21.23
C MET A 175 -2.41 -12.22 22.22
N LEU A 176 -2.45 -11.84 23.50
CA LEU A 176 -3.44 -12.36 24.42
C LEU A 176 -4.78 -11.83 23.91
N THR A 177 -5.57 -12.72 23.33
CA THR A 177 -6.97 -12.42 23.05
C THR A 177 -7.64 -12.17 24.39
N LEU A 178 -7.81 -10.91 24.76
CA LEU A 178 -8.61 -10.60 25.93
C LEU A 178 -10.02 -11.14 25.69
N PRO A 179 -10.62 -11.80 26.69
CA PRO A 179 -12.04 -12.05 26.64
C PRO A 179 -12.75 -10.70 26.46
N LYS A 180 -13.72 -10.64 25.53
CA LYS A 180 -14.49 -9.41 25.30
C LYS A 180 -14.99 -8.90 26.66
N PRO A 181 -14.78 -7.61 26.99
CA PRO A 181 -15.21 -7.09 28.28
C PRO A 181 -16.71 -7.33 28.45
N LEU A 182 -17.11 -7.80 29.62
CA LEU A 182 -18.52 -8.03 29.94
C LEU A 182 -19.24 -6.68 29.80
N GLN A 183 -20.34 -6.66 29.03
CA GLN A 183 -21.08 -5.41 28.83
C GLN A 183 -21.63 -4.89 30.15
N ARG A 184 -21.31 -3.63 30.47
CA ARG A 184 -21.83 -2.98 31.68
C ARG A 184 -23.37 -2.98 31.65
N PRO A 185 -24.05 -3.44 32.71
CA PRO A 185 -25.50 -3.42 32.81
C PRO A 185 -26.03 -2.01 32.60
N ARG A 186 -26.93 -1.84 31.63
CA ARG A 186 -27.75 -0.63 31.49
C ARG A 186 -28.98 -0.75 32.39
N LYS A 187 -29.37 0.35 33.03
CA LYS A 187 -30.60 0.40 33.84
C LYS A 187 -31.81 0.27 32.92
N TYR A 188 -32.72 -0.66 33.21
CA TYR A 188 -33.96 -0.79 32.42
C TYR A 188 -35.00 0.24 32.86
N LYS A 189 -35.93 0.56 31.95
CA LYS A 189 -36.94 1.62 32.15
C LYS A 189 -37.84 1.42 33.39
N TYR A 190 -38.14 0.17 33.74
CA TYR A 190 -39.04 -0.19 34.86
C TYR A 190 -38.31 -0.92 36.00
N GLU A 191 -36.99 -0.83 36.06
CA GLU A 191 -36.17 -1.47 37.10
C GLU A 191 -35.99 -0.57 38.32
N THR A 192 -36.13 -1.15 39.52
CA THR A 192 -35.89 -0.45 40.78
C THR A 192 -34.40 -0.16 40.97
N GLN A 193 -34.06 0.94 41.64
CA GLN A 193 -32.67 1.37 41.86
C GLN A 193 -31.83 0.28 42.56
N GLN A 194 -32.46 -0.48 43.47
CA GLN A 194 -31.80 -1.52 44.27
C GLN A 194 -31.41 -2.73 43.42
N LYS A 195 -32.32 -3.23 42.57
CA LYS A 195 -32.03 -4.30 41.61
C LYS A 195 -30.94 -3.90 40.60
N TYR A 196 -30.94 -2.64 40.16
CA TYR A 196 -29.89 -2.14 39.29
C TYR A 196 -28.51 -2.17 39.97
N LYS A 197 -28.44 -1.75 41.25
CA LYS A 197 -27.19 -1.77 42.02
C LYS A 197 -26.69 -3.20 42.25
N GLU A 198 -27.57 -4.13 42.62
CA GLU A 198 -27.20 -5.54 42.79
C GLU A 198 -26.58 -6.13 41.52
N ARG A 199 -27.18 -5.88 40.34
CA ARG A 199 -26.60 -6.29 39.04
C ARG A 199 -25.27 -5.61 38.75
N LEU A 200 -25.09 -4.36 39.19
CA LEU A 200 -23.84 -3.64 39.02
C LEU A 200 -22.73 -4.25 39.88
N THR A 201 -23.04 -4.55 41.14
CA THR A 201 -22.12 -5.20 42.08
C THR A 201 -21.74 -6.61 41.60
N GLU A 202 -22.70 -7.41 41.14
CA GLU A 202 -22.44 -8.73 40.55
C GLU A 202 -21.56 -8.63 39.29
N TRP A 203 -21.78 -7.60 38.46
CA TRP A 203 -20.95 -7.35 37.29
C TRP A 203 -19.53 -6.92 37.67
N GLU A 204 -19.37 -6.04 38.66
CA GLU A 204 -18.06 -5.60 39.19
C GLU A 204 -17.28 -6.79 39.75
N LEU A 205 -17.93 -7.69 40.48
CA LEU A 205 -17.33 -8.92 41.01
C LEU A 205 -16.92 -9.92 39.92
N LYS A 206 -17.57 -9.87 38.74
CA LYS A 206 -17.29 -10.75 37.60
C LYS A 206 -16.28 -10.16 36.62
N CYS A 207 -15.97 -8.87 36.72
CA CYS A 207 -14.95 -8.25 35.89
C CYS A 207 -13.57 -8.78 36.31
N PRO A 208 -12.75 -9.28 35.37
CA PRO A 208 -11.37 -9.61 35.69
C PRO A 208 -10.64 -8.37 36.22
N PRO A 209 -9.66 -8.55 37.12
CA PRO A 209 -8.83 -7.43 37.60
C PRO A 209 -8.20 -6.71 36.41
N ALA A 210 -8.01 -5.39 36.55
CA ALA A 210 -7.29 -4.62 35.55
C ALA A 210 -5.89 -5.24 35.38
N ILE A 211 -5.57 -5.65 34.16
CA ILE A 211 -4.23 -6.12 33.84
C ILE A 211 -3.35 -4.88 33.83
N GLU A 212 -2.31 -4.84 34.66
CA GLU A 212 -1.25 -3.84 34.56
C GLU A 212 -0.43 -4.14 33.29
N GLY A 213 -0.84 -3.55 32.18
CA GLY A 213 -0.21 -3.70 30.88
C GLY A 213 -1.11 -3.18 29.76
N ASP A 214 -0.51 -2.55 28.76
CA ASP A 214 -1.21 -2.03 27.59
C ASP A 214 -1.91 -3.16 26.83
N VAL A 215 -3.22 -3.23 27.02
CA VAL A 215 -4.11 -4.15 26.32
C VAL A 215 -4.51 -3.53 24.99
N GLY A 216 -3.58 -3.53 24.04
CA GLY A 216 -3.75 -2.87 22.74
C GLY A 216 -3.59 -3.82 21.57
N GLY A 217 -4.58 -3.86 20.68
CA GLY A 217 -4.40 -4.46 19.36
C GLY A 217 -3.36 -3.70 18.52
N HIS A 218 -3.23 -4.06 17.24
CA HIS A 218 -2.27 -3.46 16.29
C HIS A 218 -2.39 -1.95 16.02
N TYR A 219 -3.12 -1.17 16.83
CA TYR A 219 -3.43 0.24 16.62
C TYR A 219 -2.71 1.12 17.63
N MET A 220 -2.19 2.26 17.15
CA MET A 220 -1.60 3.30 17.98
C MET A 220 -2.66 3.89 18.92
N THR A 221 -2.41 3.89 20.24
CA THR A 221 -3.29 4.55 21.21
C THR A 221 -2.92 6.04 21.33
N GLN A 222 -3.88 6.86 21.76
CA GLN A 222 -3.62 8.28 22.01
C GLN A 222 -2.58 8.48 23.11
N GLU A 223 -2.64 7.67 24.17
CA GLU A 223 -1.73 7.71 25.32
C GLU A 223 -0.30 7.39 24.89
N TYR A 224 -0.10 6.27 24.19
CA TYR A 224 1.22 5.88 23.68
C TYR A 224 1.80 6.95 22.76
N TYR A 225 1.00 7.48 21.83
CA TYR A 225 1.43 8.55 20.94
C TYR A 225 1.88 9.80 21.72
N THR A 226 1.12 10.21 22.75
CA THR A 226 1.48 11.38 23.56
C THR A 226 2.71 11.19 24.43
N GLU A 227 2.96 9.96 24.89
CA GLU A 227 4.08 9.66 25.80
C GLU A 227 5.38 9.37 25.07
N HIS A 228 5.33 8.69 23.91
CA HIS A 228 6.52 8.16 23.26
C HIS A 228 6.89 8.90 21.97
N ILE A 229 5.90 9.37 21.21
CA ILE A 229 6.11 9.94 19.87
C ILE A 229 6.10 11.46 19.92
N LEU A 230 5.07 12.06 20.51
CA LEU A 230 4.87 13.50 20.56
C LEU A 230 6.02 14.29 21.22
N PRO A 231 6.73 13.79 22.25
CA PRO A 231 7.89 14.50 22.81
C PRO A 231 8.97 14.81 21.76
N SER A 232 9.25 13.86 20.86
CA SER A 232 10.21 14.08 19.78
C SER A 232 9.79 15.21 18.83
N TYR A 233 8.49 15.49 18.72
CA TYR A 233 7.96 16.55 17.87
C TYR A 233 7.95 17.90 18.61
N ILE A 234 7.83 17.90 19.94
CA ILE A 234 7.98 19.09 20.78
C ILE A 234 9.41 19.64 20.64
N ASP A 235 10.41 18.77 20.59
CA ASP A 235 11.80 19.16 20.36
C ASP A 235 12.00 19.78 18.96
N ALA A 236 11.20 19.34 17.98
CA ALA A 236 11.20 19.82 16.60
C ALA A 236 10.18 20.96 16.33
N ARG A 237 9.68 21.64 17.37
CA ARG A 237 8.59 22.65 17.28
C ARG A 237 8.84 23.85 16.36
N GLU A 238 10.09 24.09 15.96
CA GLU A 238 10.44 25.14 15.01
C GLU A 238 9.91 24.85 13.59
N TRP A 239 9.68 23.57 13.30
CA TRP A 239 9.19 23.08 12.02
C TRP A 239 7.66 22.96 12.01
N LEU A 240 7.09 22.91 10.81
CA LEU A 240 5.66 22.67 10.64
C LEU A 240 5.39 21.16 10.63
N LEU A 241 4.72 20.64 11.65
CA LEU A 241 4.39 19.22 11.75
C LEU A 241 3.31 18.83 10.73
N GLN A 242 3.56 17.82 9.91
CA GLN A 242 2.53 17.21 9.06
C GLN A 242 2.24 15.80 9.54
N GLU A 243 0.97 15.57 9.89
CA GLU A 243 0.41 14.28 10.27
C GLU A 243 -0.87 14.02 9.48
N ASP A 244 -1.32 12.77 9.47
CA ASP A 244 -2.60 12.41 8.89
C ASP A 244 -3.76 12.73 9.86
N ASN A 245 -4.98 12.34 9.48
CA ASN A 245 -6.17 12.57 10.30
C ASN A 245 -6.59 11.35 11.13
N ASP A 246 -5.64 10.50 11.54
CA ASP A 246 -5.90 9.38 12.43
C ASP A 246 -6.44 9.86 13.79
N PRO A 247 -7.39 9.13 14.41
CA PRO A 247 -7.92 9.49 15.72
C PRO A 247 -6.85 9.62 16.82
N SER A 248 -5.73 8.91 16.74
CA SER A 248 -4.63 8.95 17.71
C SER A 248 -3.94 10.32 17.77
N HIS A 249 -3.85 11.03 16.63
CA HIS A 249 -3.27 12.38 16.56
C HIS A 249 -4.17 13.50 17.11
N GLY A 250 -5.39 13.15 17.50
CA GLY A 250 -6.32 14.06 18.15
C GLY A 250 -7.10 14.99 17.23
N THR A 251 -7.23 14.65 15.94
CA THR A 251 -7.85 15.50 14.91
C THR A 251 -9.37 15.62 15.00
N LYS A 252 -10.06 14.65 15.63
CA LYS A 252 -11.53 14.57 15.67
C LYS A 252 -12.20 15.29 16.85
N SER A 253 -11.46 15.65 17.90
CA SER A 253 -12.02 16.26 19.11
C SER A 253 -11.08 17.33 19.66
N PHE A 254 -11.63 18.45 20.11
CA PHE A 254 -10.84 19.54 20.69
C PHE A 254 -10.36 19.23 22.12
N ASN A 255 -10.92 18.22 22.78
CA ASN A 255 -10.69 17.95 24.20
C ASN A 255 -9.77 16.74 24.48
N ASN A 256 -9.17 16.14 23.46
CA ASN A 256 -8.27 14.99 23.65
C ASN A 256 -6.86 15.41 24.10
N VAL A 257 -6.14 14.46 24.70
CA VAL A 257 -4.83 14.67 25.34
C VAL A 257 -3.78 15.11 24.32
N SER A 258 -3.75 14.47 23.14
CA SER A 258 -2.81 14.78 22.05
C SER A 258 -2.94 16.22 21.56
N ARG A 259 -4.17 16.68 21.30
CA ARG A 259 -4.43 18.05 20.85
C ARG A 259 -4.03 19.07 21.91
N LYS A 260 -4.41 18.83 23.18
CA LYS A 260 -4.03 19.71 24.30
C LYS A 260 -2.51 19.82 24.44
N LEU A 261 -1.79 18.71 24.34
CA LEU A 261 -0.33 18.73 24.47
C LEU A 261 0.33 19.49 23.30
N LYS A 262 -0.19 19.36 22.08
CA LYS A 262 0.26 20.17 20.93
C LYS A 262 0.01 21.66 21.13
N ASP A 263 -1.19 22.03 21.59
CA ASP A 263 -1.58 23.42 21.82
C ASP A 263 -0.72 24.06 22.94
N VAL A 264 -0.48 23.35 24.05
CA VAL A 264 0.35 23.82 25.18
C VAL A 264 1.82 24.00 24.76
N ASN A 265 2.33 23.14 23.88
CA ASN A 265 3.71 23.20 23.39
C ASN A 265 3.87 24.06 22.13
N TRP A 266 2.82 24.76 21.70
CA TRP A 266 2.83 25.66 20.54
C TRP A 266 3.26 24.98 19.22
N ILE A 267 2.95 23.69 19.07
CA ILE A 267 3.26 22.94 17.86
C ILE A 267 2.37 23.45 16.72
N ARG A 268 3.00 23.85 15.62
CA ARG A 268 2.28 24.24 14.40
C ARG A 268 2.04 23.02 13.54
N THR A 269 0.78 22.70 13.26
CA THR A 269 0.40 21.56 12.40
C THR A 269 -0.05 22.05 11.02
N LEU A 270 0.43 21.39 9.96
CA LEU A 270 -0.03 21.57 8.60
C LEU A 270 -1.44 21.00 8.45
N LEU A 271 -2.35 21.79 7.86
CA LEU A 271 -3.65 21.29 7.45
C LEU A 271 -3.47 20.25 6.34
N HIS A 272 -3.70 18.98 6.68
CA HIS A 272 -3.63 17.85 5.75
C HIS A 272 -5.05 17.36 5.38
N PRO A 273 -5.39 17.25 4.09
CA PRO A 273 -6.70 16.73 3.68
C PRO A 273 -6.83 15.25 4.05
N GLY A 274 -8.02 14.83 4.48
CA GLY A 274 -8.26 13.43 4.81
C GLY A 274 -8.04 12.52 3.60
N GLN A 275 -7.59 11.28 3.84
CA GLN A 275 -7.42 10.25 2.81
C GLN A 275 -6.51 10.66 1.65
N SER A 276 -5.49 11.49 1.91
CA SER A 276 -4.58 12.01 0.90
C SER A 276 -3.13 11.56 1.10
N PRO A 277 -2.84 10.23 1.12
CA PRO A 277 -1.47 9.73 1.23
C PRO A 277 -0.58 10.23 0.07
N ASP A 278 -1.21 10.58 -1.06
CA ASP A 278 -0.57 11.21 -2.20
C ASP A 278 0.11 12.54 -1.90
N LEU A 279 -0.19 13.17 -0.76
CA LEU A 279 0.38 14.44 -0.31
C LEU A 279 1.33 14.30 0.89
N ASN A 280 1.79 13.08 1.19
CA ASN A 280 2.84 12.81 2.17
C ASN A 280 4.04 12.13 1.50
N PRO A 281 5.22 12.77 1.41
CA PRO A 281 6.42 12.15 0.85
C PRO A 281 6.91 10.94 1.64
N GLN A 282 6.50 10.81 2.91
CA GLN A 282 6.86 9.68 3.77
C GLN A 282 6.33 8.35 3.21
N GLU A 283 5.16 8.34 2.56
CA GLU A 283 4.63 7.19 1.82
C GLU A 283 5.60 6.69 0.73
N GLY A 284 6.24 7.63 0.03
CA GLY A 284 7.28 7.33 -0.95
C GLY A 284 8.55 6.77 -0.29
N VAL A 285 8.93 7.27 0.89
CA VAL A 285 10.07 6.75 1.66
C VAL A 285 9.78 5.33 2.14
N TRP A 286 8.58 5.07 2.65
CA TRP A 286 8.13 3.72 3.02
C TRP A 286 8.15 2.77 1.85
N LEU A 287 7.75 3.21 0.66
CA LEU A 287 7.82 2.38 -0.53
C LEU A 287 9.27 1.98 -0.87
N ILE A 288 10.23 2.91 -0.76
CA ILE A 288 11.66 2.61 -0.96
C ILE A 288 12.14 1.60 0.07
N LEU A 289 11.84 1.82 1.36
CA LEU A 289 12.22 0.92 2.45
C LEU A 289 11.67 -0.49 2.21
N LYS A 290 10.35 -0.59 1.97
CA LYS A 290 9.63 -1.84 1.72
C LYS A 290 10.22 -2.62 0.54
N GLN A 291 10.56 -1.93 -0.55
CA GLN A 291 11.16 -2.54 -1.73
C GLN A 291 12.56 -3.08 -1.46
N ARG A 292 13.41 -2.32 -0.77
CA ARG A 292 14.78 -2.73 -0.44
C ARG A 292 14.81 -3.92 0.53
N VAL A 293 14.02 -3.85 1.60
CA VAL A 293 13.89 -4.96 2.56
C VAL A 293 13.42 -6.22 1.85
N LYS A 294 12.39 -6.14 1.00
CA LYS A 294 11.94 -7.31 0.23
C LYS A 294 12.96 -7.87 -0.74
N ARG A 295 13.70 -7.01 -1.45
CA ARG A 295 14.80 -7.47 -2.29
C ARG A 295 15.76 -8.32 -1.45
N ARG A 296 16.16 -7.82 -0.29
CA ARG A 296 17.07 -8.51 0.62
C ARG A 296 16.49 -9.81 1.18
N LEU A 297 15.20 -9.84 1.54
CA LEU A 297 14.53 -11.06 1.99
C LEU A 297 14.44 -12.13 0.89
N ASN A 298 14.17 -11.73 -0.35
CA ASN A 298 13.97 -12.66 -1.46
C ASN A 298 15.27 -13.07 -2.17
N SER A 299 16.26 -12.19 -2.19
CA SER A 299 17.50 -12.33 -2.95
C SER A 299 18.62 -11.56 -2.25
N PRO A 300 19.12 -12.07 -1.12
CA PRO A 300 20.21 -11.44 -0.37
C PRO A 300 21.49 -11.43 -1.22
N LEU A 301 22.19 -10.31 -1.22
CA LEU A 301 23.46 -10.12 -1.93
C LEU A 301 24.61 -10.05 -0.94
N PRO A 302 25.77 -10.67 -1.19
CA PRO A 302 26.93 -10.53 -0.30
C PRO A 302 27.29 -9.04 -0.12
N PRO A 303 27.55 -8.55 1.12
CA PRO A 303 27.73 -9.27 2.38
C PRO A 303 26.46 -9.37 3.28
N GLU A 304 25.25 -9.18 2.73
CA GLU A 304 23.99 -9.22 3.48
C GLU A 304 23.73 -10.59 4.13
N THR A 305 23.21 -10.58 5.36
CA THR A 305 22.74 -11.77 6.07
C THR A 305 21.41 -12.27 5.51
N ILE A 306 21.25 -13.60 5.42
CA ILE A 306 19.98 -14.25 5.11
C ILE A 306 19.07 -14.11 6.33
N TRP A 307 17.84 -13.65 6.14
CA TRP A 307 16.86 -13.55 7.22
C TRP A 307 16.53 -14.92 7.83
N ASP A 308 16.51 -15.00 9.15
CA ASP A 308 16.31 -16.24 9.93
C ASP A 308 14.84 -16.55 10.25
N GLY A 309 13.91 -15.69 9.81
CA GLY A 309 12.47 -15.82 10.10
C GLY A 309 12.03 -15.15 11.40
N THR A 310 12.94 -14.57 12.19
CA THR A 310 12.62 -13.93 13.47
C THR A 310 12.23 -12.46 13.30
N LYS A 311 11.40 -11.94 14.21
CA LYS A 311 11.08 -10.51 14.29
C LYS A 311 12.31 -9.67 14.59
N GLN A 312 13.21 -10.15 15.45
CA GLN A 312 14.41 -9.43 15.85
C GLN A 312 15.32 -9.17 14.66
N HIS A 313 15.65 -10.21 13.89
CA HIS A 313 16.45 -10.04 12.68
C HIS A 313 15.72 -9.19 11.63
N LEU A 314 14.40 -9.27 11.54
CA LEU A 314 13.63 -8.39 10.66
C LEU A 314 13.74 -6.90 11.06
N LYS A 315 13.72 -6.60 12.36
CA LYS A 315 13.97 -5.23 12.86
C LYS A 315 15.38 -4.76 12.50
N GLU A 316 16.38 -5.60 12.67
CA GLU A 316 17.76 -5.28 12.31
C GLU A 316 17.90 -4.96 10.82
N ILE A 317 17.28 -5.78 9.94
CA ILE A 317 17.25 -5.53 8.50
C ILE A 317 16.56 -4.19 8.20
N LEU A 318 15.41 -3.91 8.82
CA LEU A 318 14.69 -2.65 8.64
C LEU A 318 15.53 -1.43 9.05
N VAL A 319 16.20 -1.49 10.19
CA VAL A 319 17.09 -0.42 10.67
C VAL A 319 18.27 -0.22 9.72
N GLN A 320 18.89 -1.30 9.24
CA GLN A 320 19.99 -1.24 8.29
C GLN A 320 19.56 -0.62 6.96
N GLU A 321 18.45 -1.09 6.37
CA GLU A 321 17.94 -0.53 5.12
C GLU A 321 17.48 0.92 5.27
N TRP A 322 16.88 1.27 6.42
CA TRP A 322 16.54 2.66 6.75
C TRP A 322 17.78 3.55 6.82
N ALA A 323 18.85 3.10 7.47
CA ALA A 323 20.12 3.81 7.54
C ALA A 323 20.67 4.11 6.15
N MET A 324 20.55 3.15 5.21
CA MET A 324 20.99 3.27 3.82
C MET A 324 20.12 4.19 2.94
N ILE A 325 18.93 4.60 3.37
CA ILE A 325 18.14 5.60 2.64
C ILE A 325 18.82 6.96 2.80
N THR A 326 19.26 7.55 1.70
CA THR A 326 20.00 8.81 1.75
C THR A 326 19.06 10.02 1.83
N LEU A 327 19.55 11.13 2.40
CA LEU A 327 18.82 12.41 2.36
C LEU A 327 18.55 12.85 0.92
N THR A 328 19.42 12.54 -0.04
CA THR A 328 19.21 12.84 -1.46
C THR A 328 17.96 12.16 -2.02
N GLU A 329 17.70 10.91 -1.63
CA GLU A 329 16.48 10.19 -2.03
C GLU A 329 15.23 10.82 -1.44
N ILE A 330 15.29 11.20 -0.15
CA ILE A 330 14.18 11.89 0.55
C ILE A 330 13.92 13.25 -0.11
N ARG A 331 14.95 14.06 -0.35
CA ARG A 331 14.86 15.35 -1.03
C ARG A 331 14.23 15.24 -2.41
N ARG A 332 14.55 14.18 -3.17
CA ARG A 332 13.94 13.91 -4.47
C ARG A 332 12.43 13.63 -4.38
N LEU A 333 11.95 13.09 -3.25
CA LEU A 333 10.51 12.89 -3.02
C LEU A 333 9.87 14.24 -2.64
N ILE A 334 10.45 14.96 -1.68
CA ILE A 334 9.95 16.27 -1.23
C ILE A 334 9.91 17.28 -2.39
N SER A 335 10.93 17.30 -3.26
CA SER A 335 10.99 18.21 -4.40
C SER A 335 9.87 18.00 -5.43
N LYS A 336 9.19 16.84 -5.41
CA LYS A 336 8.06 16.54 -6.29
C LYS A 336 6.74 17.09 -5.75
N MET A 337 6.66 17.48 -4.47
CA MET A 337 5.45 17.97 -3.84
C MET A 337 4.75 19.12 -4.58
N PRO A 338 5.44 20.18 -5.04
CA PRO A 338 4.81 21.23 -5.83
C PRO A 338 4.09 20.71 -7.08
N SER A 339 4.73 19.79 -7.81
CA SER A 339 4.14 19.18 -9.01
C SER A 339 2.94 18.30 -8.67
N ARG A 340 2.97 17.59 -7.55
CA ARG A 340 1.86 16.74 -7.10
C ARG A 340 0.65 17.57 -6.69
N CYS A 341 0.84 18.63 -5.91
CA CYS A 341 -0.24 19.54 -5.56
C CYS A 341 -0.89 20.17 -6.81
N LYS A 342 -0.09 20.54 -7.82
CA LYS A 342 -0.60 21.05 -9.10
C LYS A 342 -1.41 20.00 -9.86
N GLN A 343 -0.95 18.76 -9.90
CA GLN A 343 -1.69 17.65 -10.52
C GLN A 343 -3.00 17.37 -9.77
N LEU A 344 -3.01 17.46 -8.44
CA LEU A 344 -4.22 17.25 -7.63
C LEU A 344 -5.28 18.29 -7.96
N ALA A 345 -4.86 19.56 -8.02
CA ALA A 345 -5.73 20.67 -8.38
C ALA A 345 -6.29 20.53 -9.79
N THR A 346 -5.46 20.08 -10.74
CA THR A 346 -5.86 19.87 -12.14
C THR A 346 -6.83 18.70 -12.28
N ASN A 347 -6.62 17.62 -11.52
CA ASN A 347 -7.45 16.42 -11.53
C ASN A 347 -8.70 16.55 -10.66
N GLY A 348 -9.03 17.75 -10.17
CA GLY A 348 -10.21 17.97 -9.33
C GLY A 348 -10.20 17.15 -8.04
N GLY A 349 -9.03 16.90 -7.43
CA GLY A 349 -8.91 16.16 -6.18
C GLY A 349 -8.88 14.64 -6.32
N GLU A 350 -8.81 14.09 -7.54
CA GLU A 350 -8.64 12.65 -7.72
C GLU A 350 -7.22 12.16 -7.38
N ALA A 351 -7.13 10.91 -6.86
CA ALA A 351 -5.87 10.26 -6.51
C ALA A 351 -4.82 10.31 -7.64
N ILE A 352 -3.58 10.65 -7.28
CA ILE A 352 -2.45 10.87 -8.19
C ILE A 352 -1.48 9.71 -8.08
N ARG A 353 -1.26 9.03 -9.20
CA ARG A 353 -0.27 7.94 -9.26
C ARG A 353 1.00 8.41 -9.96
N SER A 354 2.16 8.18 -9.36
CA SER A 354 3.46 8.45 -10.01
C SER A 354 4.29 7.16 -10.09
N GLU A 355 5.34 7.13 -10.92
CA GLU A 355 6.22 5.94 -10.98
C GLU A 355 6.96 5.67 -9.66
N HIS A 356 7.12 6.70 -8.84
CA HIS A 356 7.93 6.65 -7.64
C HIS A 356 7.11 6.53 -6.35
N TRP A 357 5.77 6.68 -6.43
CA TRP A 357 4.81 6.72 -5.31
C TRP A 357 3.59 5.88 -5.70
#